data_AF-A0A821RKC2-F1
#
_entry.id   AF-A0A821RKC2-F1
#
_cell.length_a   1.000
_cell.length_b   1.000
_cell.length_c   1.000
_cell.angle_alpha   90.00
_cell.angle_beta   90.00
_cell.angle_gamma   90.00
#
_symmetry.space_group_name_H-M   'P 1'
#
loop_
_entity.id
_entity.type
_entity.pdbx_description
1 polymer ?
#
loop_
_entity_poly.entity_id
_entity_poly.type
_entity_poly.pdbx_seq_one_letter_code
_entity_poly.pdbx_strand_id
1 'polypeptide(L)'
;ECALLEFSTEQSVKHLLKITSHFTNENRLPCASRNLYFASQYTGARLKYPPVGREVQQLDDSIIDKSLNDIRNVSDQIRYFWQKTKLTELDTRLRFFVASLVEEALRSIFVDTVCLPFGSSVTTFGKSRCDLDMLLSFEDFRDKNNQIKFDGKLQQLRFLTKRSYLNDRFQAQAYLK
;
A
#
# COMPACT_ATOMS: atom_id res chain seq x y z
N GLU A 1 5.88 8.20 16.09
CA GLU A 1 5.71 8.98 14.84
C GLU A 1 6.19 8.11 13.70
N CYS A 2 5.52 8.17 12.55
CA CYS A 2 5.84 7.37 11.38
C CYS A 2 6.29 8.31 10.26
N ALA A 3 7.24 7.86 9.45
CA ALA A 3 7.72 8.59 8.28
C ALA A 3 7.67 7.67 7.06
N LEU A 4 7.18 8.20 5.94
CA LEU A 4 7.31 7.56 4.64
C LEU A 4 8.60 8.06 3.99
N LEU A 5 9.49 7.15 3.61
CA LEU A 5 10.75 7.47 2.96
C LEU A 5 10.71 6.95 1.52
N GLU A 6 10.76 7.87 0.56
CA GLU A 6 10.87 7.54 -0.86
C GLU A 6 12.31 7.75 -1.33
N PHE A 7 12.96 6.66 -1.74
CA PHE A 7 14.31 6.69 -2.29
C PHE A 7 14.26 6.89 -3.79
N SER A 8 15.26 7.60 -4.34
CA SER A 8 15.38 7.78 -5.80
C SER A 8 15.66 6.47 -6.54
N THR A 9 16.18 5.44 -5.86
CA THR A 9 16.57 4.16 -6.47
C THR A 9 16.13 2.96 -5.64
N GLU A 10 15.68 1.90 -6.32
CA GLU A 10 15.28 0.64 -5.69
C GLU A 10 16.47 -0.06 -4.99
N GLN A 11 17.67 0.09 -5.53
CA GLN A 11 18.90 -0.48 -4.96
C GLN A 11 19.17 0.05 -3.55
N SER A 12 18.83 1.31 -3.28
CA SER A 12 18.98 1.92 -1.94
C SER A 12 18.10 1.20 -0.91
N VAL A 13 16.86 0.89 -1.29
CA VAL A 13 15.93 0.13 -0.43
C VAL A 13 16.47 -1.28 -0.21
N LYS A 14 16.93 -1.98 -1.26
CA LYS A 14 17.53 -3.32 -1.14
C LYS A 14 18.75 -3.33 -0.22
N HIS A 15 19.62 -2.34 -0.34
CA HIS A 15 20.80 -2.20 0.52
C HIS A 15 20.40 -1.97 1.98
N LEU A 16 19.45 -1.05 2.23
CA LEU A 16 18.93 -0.77 3.57
C LEU A 16 18.33 -2.02 4.22
N LEU A 17 17.53 -2.79 3.49
CA LEU A 17 16.94 -4.03 4.00
C LEU A 17 18.00 -5.09 4.29
N LYS A 18 19.07 -5.17 3.48
CA LYS A 18 20.18 -6.11 3.69
C LYS A 18 20.97 -5.85 4.98
N ILE A 19 21.10 -4.60 5.40
CA ILE A 19 21.81 -4.21 6.63
C ILE A 19 20.90 -4.16 7.86
N THR A 20 19.58 -4.34 7.69
CA THR A 20 18.61 -4.30 8.79
C THR A 20 18.55 -5.66 9.48
N SER A 21 18.52 -5.66 10.82
CA SER A 21 18.39 -6.87 11.63
C SER A 21 16.95 -7.11 12.10
N HIS A 22 16.61 -8.37 12.34
CA HIS A 22 15.37 -8.73 13.03
C HIS A 22 15.49 -8.49 14.54
N PHE A 23 14.35 -8.29 15.19
CA PHE A 23 14.30 -8.31 16.65
C PHE A 23 14.65 -9.71 17.17
N THR A 24 15.43 -9.79 18.24
CA THR A 24 15.91 -11.04 18.84
C THR A 24 14.90 -11.74 19.76
N ASN A 25 13.65 -11.25 19.81
CA ASN A 25 12.62 -11.77 20.72
C ASN A 25 11.94 -13.03 20.12
N GLU A 26 11.87 -14.10 20.91
CA GLU A 26 11.34 -15.42 20.52
C GLU A 26 9.86 -15.40 20.09
N ASN A 27 9.07 -14.41 20.53
CA ASN A 27 7.64 -14.31 20.21
C ASN A 27 7.34 -13.45 18.97
N ARG A 28 8.29 -13.34 18.03
CA ARG A 28 8.12 -12.54 16.81
C ARG A 28 8.44 -13.33 15.56
N LEU A 29 7.59 -13.20 14.54
CA LEU A 29 7.83 -13.77 13.22
C LEU A 29 8.94 -12.98 12.51
N PRO A 30 10.00 -13.63 12.00
CA PRO A 30 11.08 -12.97 11.28
C PRO A 30 10.63 -12.65 9.84
N CYS A 31 9.81 -11.61 9.69
CA CYS A 31 9.38 -11.12 8.39
C CYS A 31 10.26 -9.94 7.95
N ALA A 32 10.95 -10.08 6.82
CA ALA A 32 11.66 -8.98 6.18
C ALA A 32 10.67 -8.15 5.36
N SER A 33 10.43 -6.90 5.75
CA SER A 33 9.53 -5.97 5.05
C SER A 33 10.12 -4.56 5.05
N ARG A 34 9.54 -3.67 4.24
CA ARG A 34 9.89 -2.24 4.21
C ARG A 34 9.33 -1.44 5.41
N ASN A 35 8.62 -2.08 6.34
CA ASN A 35 8.19 -1.46 7.59
C ASN A 35 9.29 -1.61 8.65
N LEU A 36 10.09 -0.55 8.80
CA LEU A 36 11.25 -0.54 9.70
C LEU A 36 10.97 0.25 10.98
N TYR A 37 11.59 -0.20 12.07
CA TYR A 37 11.57 0.50 13.35
C TYR A 37 12.94 1.07 13.66
N PHE A 38 13.03 2.39 13.83
CA PHE A 38 14.26 3.04 14.23
C PHE A 38 14.40 3.01 15.76
N ALA A 39 15.15 2.03 16.27
CA ALA A 39 15.51 1.94 17.68
C ALA A 39 16.72 2.83 17.98
N SER A 40 16.50 4.04 18.50
CA SER A 40 17.62 4.89 18.93
C SER A 40 18.31 4.27 20.15
N GLN A 41 19.56 3.85 19.97
CA GLN A 41 20.45 3.41 21.05
C GLN A 41 21.32 4.56 21.59
N TYR A 42 21.04 5.79 21.17
CA TYR A 42 21.84 6.96 21.56
C TYR A 42 21.56 7.35 23.01
N THR A 43 22.57 7.17 23.85
CA THR A 43 22.55 7.49 25.30
C THR A 43 23.02 8.92 25.61
N GLY A 44 23.47 9.68 24.61
CA GLY A 44 23.92 11.07 24.78
C GLY A 44 22.78 12.09 24.83
N ALA A 45 23.15 13.36 25.05
CA ALA A 45 22.20 14.47 25.04
C ALA A 45 21.52 14.60 23.67
N ARG A 46 20.19 14.47 23.64
CA ARG A 46 19.40 14.62 22.41
C ARG A 46 19.37 16.08 22.00
N LEU A 47 19.85 16.39 20.80
CA LEU A 47 19.62 17.68 20.17
C LEU A 47 18.11 17.87 19.99
N LYS A 48 17.57 18.95 20.56
CA LYS A 48 16.16 19.30 20.41
C LYS A 48 15.96 19.95 19.05
N TYR A 49 15.56 19.15 18.06
CA TYR A 49 15.08 19.67 16.79
C TYR A 49 13.60 20.04 16.92
N PRO A 50 13.13 21.10 16.23
CA PRO A 50 11.70 21.38 16.14
C PRO A 50 10.99 20.17 15.52
N PRO A 51 9.78 19.83 15.98
CA PRO A 51 9.00 18.76 15.40
C PRO A 51 8.76 19.06 13.92
N VAL A 52 8.99 18.06 13.06
CA VAL A 52 8.65 18.16 11.64
C VAL A 52 7.13 18.28 11.51
N GLY A 53 6.66 19.17 10.63
CA GLY A 53 5.24 19.36 10.38
C GLY A 53 4.57 18.06 9.95
N ARG A 54 3.41 17.73 10.53
CA ARG A 54 2.60 16.60 10.10
C ARG A 54 1.83 16.98 8.84
N GLU A 55 2.14 16.35 7.71
CA GLU A 55 1.38 16.53 6.47
C GLU A 55 -0.03 15.95 6.56
N VAL A 56 -0.22 14.85 7.28
CA VAL A 56 -1.56 14.30 7.56
C VAL A 56 -2.17 15.08 8.73
N GLN A 57 -2.95 16.10 8.43
CA GLN A 57 -3.85 16.71 9.42
C GLN A 57 -5.06 15.79 9.62
N GLN A 58 -5.35 15.44 10.87
CA GLN A 58 -6.64 14.83 11.17
C GLN A 58 -7.72 15.86 10.84
N LEU A 59 -8.51 15.57 9.80
CA LEU A 59 -9.68 16.38 9.45
C LEU A 59 -10.69 16.29 10.59
N ASP A 60 -10.84 17.36 11.36
CA ASP A 60 -11.91 17.46 12.35
C ASP A 60 -13.15 17.99 11.63
N ASP A 61 -14.14 17.11 11.47
CA ASP A 61 -15.39 17.44 10.79
C ASP A 61 -16.08 18.63 11.46
N SER A 62 -15.92 18.80 12.78
CA SER A 62 -16.50 19.94 13.51
C SER A 62 -15.86 21.29 13.14
N ILE A 63 -14.58 21.30 12.75
CA ILE A 63 -13.88 22.50 12.27
C ILE A 63 -14.31 22.84 10.85
N ILE A 64 -14.51 21.81 10.02
CA ILE A 64 -15.01 21.97 8.65
C ILE A 64 -16.42 22.55 8.70
N ASP A 65 -17.31 21.99 9.53
CA ASP A 65 -18.70 22.45 9.67
C ASP A 65 -18.79 23.90 10.11
N LYS A 66 -18.00 24.32 11.10
CA LYS A 66 -17.91 25.73 11.53
C LYS A 66 -17.47 26.63 10.38
N SER A 67 -16.42 26.25 9.67
CA SER A 67 -15.90 27.04 8.55
C SER A 67 -16.89 27.13 7.39
N LEU A 68 -17.70 26.09 7.16
CA LEU A 68 -18.72 26.08 6.12
C LEU A 68 -19.87 27.04 6.42
N ASN A 69 -20.26 27.20 7.69
CA ASN A 69 -21.33 28.12 8.11
C ASN A 69 -20.99 29.59 7.85
N ASP A 70 -19.70 29.94 7.87
CA ASP A 70 -19.23 31.31 7.62
C ASP A 70 -19.21 31.68 6.12
N ILE A 71 -19.31 30.68 5.22
CA ILE A 71 -19.28 30.88 3.78
C ILE A 71 -20.69 31.12 3.25
N ARG A 72 -20.91 32.28 2.61
CA ARG A 72 -22.24 32.73 2.16
C ARG A 72 -22.78 32.03 0.91
N ASN A 73 -21.90 31.51 0.05
CA ASN A 73 -22.26 30.94 -1.25
C ASN A 73 -22.08 29.41 -1.23
N VAL A 74 -23.11 28.68 -1.65
CA VAL A 74 -23.09 27.20 -1.75
C VAL A 74 -21.95 26.72 -2.66
N SER A 75 -21.65 27.44 -3.75
CA SER A 75 -20.55 27.08 -4.65
C SER A 75 -19.20 27.13 -3.95
N ASP A 76 -19.00 28.12 -3.08
CA ASP A 76 -17.76 28.29 -2.32
C ASP A 76 -17.69 27.29 -1.15
N GLN A 77 -18.83 26.95 -0.54
CA GLN A 77 -18.93 25.86 0.44
C GLN A 77 -18.50 24.52 -0.17
N ILE A 78 -19.02 24.18 -1.36
CA ILE A 78 -18.65 22.95 -2.08
C ILE A 78 -17.14 22.94 -2.39
N ARG A 79 -16.60 24.05 -2.90
CA ARG A 79 -15.17 24.14 -3.23
C ARG A 79 -14.29 24.00 -1.99
N TYR A 80 -14.66 24.66 -0.89
CA TYR A 80 -13.94 24.55 0.39
C TYR A 80 -13.97 23.12 0.91
N PHE A 81 -15.15 22.49 0.97
CA PHE A 81 -15.30 21.11 1.42
C PHE A 81 -14.46 20.14 0.57
N TRP A 82 -14.50 20.27 -0.77
CA TRP A 82 -13.69 19.45 -1.65
C TRP A 82 -12.19 19.64 -1.41
N GLN A 83 -11.72 20.88 -1.25
CA GLN A 83 -10.30 21.16 -0.98
C GLN A 83 -9.82 20.56 0.33
N LYS A 84 -10.68 20.51 1.35
CA LYS A 84 -10.36 19.93 2.66
C LYS A 84 -10.45 18.41 2.68
N THR A 85 -11.32 17.82 1.89
CA THR A 85 -11.60 16.37 1.95
C THR A 85 -10.93 15.55 0.85
N LYS A 86 -10.44 16.16 -0.24
CA LYS A 86 -9.74 15.44 -1.31
C LYS A 86 -8.52 14.69 -0.80
N LEU A 87 -8.15 13.61 -1.50
CA LEU A 87 -6.87 12.94 -1.26
C LEU A 87 -5.70 13.90 -1.46
N THR A 88 -4.77 13.87 -0.50
CA THR A 88 -3.48 14.54 -0.63
C THR A 88 -2.50 13.69 -1.44
N GLU A 89 -1.38 14.30 -1.84
CA GLU A 89 -0.29 13.57 -2.47
C GLU A 89 0.27 12.48 -1.55
N LEU A 90 0.43 12.80 -0.26
CA LEU A 90 0.87 11.83 0.75
C LEU A 90 -0.13 10.69 0.93
N ASP A 91 -1.44 10.97 0.97
CA ASP A 91 -2.47 9.92 1.03
C ASP A 91 -2.34 8.96 -0.15
N THR A 92 -2.11 9.51 -1.35
CA THR A 92 -1.91 8.72 -2.57
C THR A 92 -0.65 7.86 -2.47
N ARG A 93 0.50 8.46 -2.12
CA ARG A 93 1.77 7.74 -1.95
C ARG A 93 1.65 6.61 -0.91
N LEU A 94 0.99 6.86 0.22
CA LEU A 94 0.73 5.85 1.25
C LEU A 94 -0.13 4.69 0.73
N ARG A 95 -1.19 4.98 -0.02
CA ARG A 95 -2.05 3.93 -0.61
C ARG A 95 -1.28 3.02 -1.56
N PHE A 96 -0.47 3.60 -2.45
CA PHE A 96 0.39 2.83 -3.34
C PHE A 96 1.48 2.06 -2.58
N PHE A 97 2.06 2.65 -1.54
CA PHE A 97 3.02 1.97 -0.69
C PHE A 97 2.40 0.75 0.00
N VAL A 98 1.21 0.89 0.61
CA VAL A 98 0.50 -0.22 1.25
C VAL A 98 0.16 -1.33 0.26
N ALA A 99 -0.35 -0.99 -0.94
CA ALA A 99 -0.61 -1.97 -1.98
C ALA A 99 0.67 -2.75 -2.37
N SER A 100 1.80 -2.05 -2.49
CA SER A 100 3.08 -2.69 -2.78
C SER A 100 3.60 -3.61 -1.66
N LEU A 101 3.27 -3.33 -0.39
CA LEU A 101 3.60 -4.23 0.73
C LEU A 101 2.78 -5.53 0.65
N VAL A 102 1.50 -5.43 0.30
CA VAL A 102 0.62 -6.58 0.09
C VAL A 102 1.13 -7.42 -1.09
N GLU A 103 1.54 -6.76 -2.19
CA GLU A 103 2.17 -7.43 -3.34
C GLU A 103 3.41 -8.24 -2.93
N GLU A 104 4.34 -7.61 -2.19
CA GLU A 104 5.57 -8.28 -1.73
C GLU A 104 5.30 -9.47 -0.82
N ALA A 105 4.34 -9.35 0.10
CA ALA A 105 3.97 -10.45 0.99
C ALA A 105 3.46 -11.66 0.19
N LEU A 106 2.59 -11.42 -0.80
CA LEU A 106 1.98 -12.47 -1.62
C LEU A 106 2.95 -13.05 -2.66
N ARG A 107 3.92 -12.28 -3.16
CA ARG A 107 4.94 -12.76 -4.10
C ARG A 107 5.79 -13.91 -3.57
N SER A 108 5.91 -14.05 -2.26
CA SER A 108 6.58 -15.20 -1.64
C SER A 108 5.88 -16.53 -1.91
N ILE A 109 4.58 -16.49 -2.20
CA ILE A 109 3.71 -17.65 -2.45
C ILE A 109 3.33 -17.72 -3.94
N PHE A 110 3.08 -16.55 -4.56
CA PHE A 110 2.56 -16.40 -5.91
C PHE A 110 3.47 -15.46 -6.71
N VAL A 111 4.43 -16.04 -7.43
CA VAL A 111 5.58 -15.33 -8.04
C VAL A 111 5.18 -14.10 -8.85
N ASP A 112 4.13 -14.18 -9.65
CA ASP A 112 3.71 -13.11 -10.57
C ASP A 112 2.53 -12.29 -10.03
N THR A 113 2.48 -12.15 -8.70
CA THR A 113 1.46 -11.31 -8.06
C THR A 113 1.68 -9.85 -8.37
N VAL A 114 0.58 -9.19 -8.72
CA VAL A 114 0.42 -7.74 -8.82
C VAL A 114 -0.72 -7.30 -7.92
N CYS A 115 -0.48 -6.28 -7.10
CA CYS A 115 -1.50 -5.64 -6.28
C CYS A 115 -1.59 -4.16 -6.64
N LEU A 116 -2.70 -3.73 -7.24
CA LEU A 116 -2.91 -2.33 -7.61
C LEU A 116 -4.05 -1.69 -6.85
N PRO A 117 -3.89 -0.44 -6.36
CA PRO A 117 -5.02 0.35 -5.92
C PRO A 117 -6.03 0.55 -7.06
N PHE A 118 -7.32 0.48 -6.76
CA PHE A 118 -8.38 0.88 -7.70
C PHE A 118 -9.45 1.74 -6.99
N GLY A 119 -10.53 2.05 -7.70
CA GLY A 119 -11.68 2.76 -7.13
C GLY A 119 -11.34 4.18 -6.67
N SER A 120 -11.73 4.50 -5.42
CA SER A 120 -11.55 5.83 -4.82
C SER A 120 -10.09 6.27 -4.73
N SER A 121 -9.15 5.32 -4.69
CA SER A 121 -7.70 5.59 -4.56
C SER A 121 -7.04 6.15 -5.81
N VAL A 122 -7.65 5.94 -6.99
CA VAL A 122 -7.08 6.33 -8.30
C VAL A 122 -8.02 7.23 -9.10
N THR A 123 -9.24 7.46 -8.60
CA THR A 123 -10.20 8.38 -9.21
C THR A 123 -10.07 9.77 -8.59
N THR A 124 -10.44 10.80 -9.33
CA THR A 124 -10.40 12.21 -8.88
C THR A 124 -11.43 12.52 -7.79
N PHE A 125 -12.28 11.56 -7.43
CA PHE A 125 -13.33 11.67 -6.40
C PHE A 125 -12.91 11.08 -5.05
N GLY A 126 -11.68 10.58 -4.91
CA GLY A 126 -11.17 10.05 -3.67
C GLY A 126 -11.16 11.09 -2.55
N LYS A 127 -11.65 10.69 -1.37
CA LYS A 127 -11.60 11.48 -0.15
C LYS A 127 -10.54 10.93 0.80
N SER A 128 -9.86 11.79 1.55
CA SER A 128 -9.07 11.35 2.69
C SER A 128 -9.96 10.54 3.65
N ARG A 129 -9.40 9.48 4.26
CA ARG A 129 -10.10 8.47 5.09
C ARG A 129 -10.99 7.44 4.40
N CYS A 130 -11.19 7.47 3.07
CA CYS A 130 -11.87 6.36 2.42
C CYS A 130 -11.01 5.08 2.43
N ASP A 131 -11.63 3.92 2.24
CA ASP A 131 -10.92 2.65 2.21
C ASP A 131 -9.92 2.58 1.04
N LEU A 132 -8.97 1.65 1.15
CA LEU A 132 -8.04 1.30 0.08
C LEU A 132 -8.52 0.02 -0.60
N ASP A 133 -9.20 0.21 -1.73
CA ASP A 133 -9.59 -0.90 -2.60
C ASP A 133 -8.40 -1.37 -3.45
N MET A 134 -8.12 -2.68 -3.46
CA MET A 134 -7.00 -3.28 -4.19
C MET A 134 -7.45 -4.41 -5.12
N LEU A 135 -6.93 -4.41 -6.33
CA LEU A 135 -7.07 -5.48 -7.31
C LEU A 135 -5.85 -6.38 -7.22
N LEU A 136 -6.08 -7.66 -6.94
CA LEU A 136 -5.07 -8.70 -6.94
C LEU A 136 -5.09 -9.45 -8.27
N SER A 137 -3.95 -9.50 -8.95
CA SER A 137 -3.73 -10.29 -10.17
C SER A 137 -2.55 -11.24 -9.96
N PHE A 138 -2.61 -12.44 -10.54
CA PHE A 138 -1.49 -13.39 -10.57
C PHE A 138 -0.80 -13.43 -11.94
N GLU A 139 -1.08 -12.42 -12.76
CA GLU A 139 -0.41 -12.16 -14.03
C GLU A 139 0.27 -10.80 -13.93
N ASP A 140 1.60 -10.77 -14.10
CA ASP A 140 2.33 -9.50 -14.13
C ASP A 140 2.24 -8.82 -15.50
N PHE A 141 1.16 -8.07 -15.69
CA PHE A 141 0.93 -7.30 -16.91
C PHE A 141 1.86 -6.08 -17.06
N ARG A 142 2.67 -5.73 -16.04
CA ARG A 142 3.63 -4.62 -16.12
C ARG A 142 4.87 -5.02 -16.90
N ASP A 143 5.22 -6.30 -16.86
CA ASP A 143 6.33 -6.84 -17.61
C ASP A 143 5.82 -7.66 -18.80
N LYS A 144 5.70 -6.98 -19.95
CA LYS A 144 5.29 -7.60 -21.22
C LYS A 144 6.21 -8.75 -21.65
N ASN A 145 7.42 -8.85 -21.08
CA ASN A 145 8.41 -9.89 -21.35
C ASN A 145 8.38 -11.03 -20.31
N ASN A 146 7.73 -10.80 -19.18
CA ASN A 146 7.54 -11.73 -18.07
C ASN A 146 6.08 -12.21 -17.97
N GLN A 147 5.43 -12.40 -19.14
CA GLN A 147 4.58 -13.58 -19.24
C GLN A 147 5.43 -14.70 -18.66
N ILE A 148 4.98 -15.35 -17.59
CA ILE A 148 5.57 -16.62 -17.16
C ILE A 148 5.77 -17.35 -18.46
N LYS A 149 7.04 -17.49 -18.85
CA LYS A 149 7.37 -18.34 -19.96
C LYS A 149 7.05 -19.69 -19.36
N PHE A 150 5.82 -20.14 -19.56
CA PHE A 150 5.57 -21.41 -20.20
C PHE A 150 6.34 -21.36 -21.53
N ASP A 151 7.67 -21.24 -21.44
CA ASP A 151 8.59 -21.55 -22.51
C ASP A 151 8.09 -22.93 -22.90
N GLY A 152 7.60 -23.08 -24.12
CA GLY A 152 6.93 -24.29 -24.58
C GLY A 152 7.76 -25.57 -24.40
N LYS A 153 9.00 -25.46 -23.91
CA LYS A 153 9.71 -26.50 -23.16
C LYS A 153 8.87 -27.06 -22.01
N LEU A 154 8.26 -28.20 -22.30
CA LEU A 154 7.71 -29.13 -21.33
C LEU A 154 8.77 -29.49 -20.28
N GLN A 155 8.81 -28.76 -19.16
CA GLN A 155 9.56 -29.20 -17.99
C GLN A 155 8.90 -30.45 -17.40
N GLN A 156 9.73 -31.40 -16.97
CA GLN A 156 9.28 -32.70 -16.45
C GLN A 156 8.51 -32.58 -15.13
N LEU A 157 8.84 -31.58 -14.32
CA LEU A 157 8.18 -31.30 -13.06
C LEU A 157 7.43 -29.98 -13.14
N ARG A 158 6.20 -29.97 -12.61
CA ARG A 158 5.34 -28.78 -12.51
C ARG A 158 4.77 -28.71 -11.11
N PHE A 159 4.61 -27.51 -10.59
CA PHE A 159 3.88 -27.31 -9.34
C PHE A 159 2.44 -27.79 -9.51
N LEU A 160 1.95 -28.55 -8.53
CA LEU A 160 0.56 -28.96 -8.49
C LEU A 160 -0.29 -27.72 -8.20
N THR A 161 -0.99 -27.21 -9.20
CA THR A 161 -1.89 -26.06 -9.06
C THR A 161 -3.34 -26.50 -9.20
N LYS A 162 -4.22 -25.88 -8.41
CA LYS A 162 -5.67 -26.01 -8.60
C LYS A 162 -6.09 -25.07 -9.72
N ARG A 163 -6.90 -25.55 -10.66
CA ARG A 163 -7.48 -24.67 -11.69
C ARG A 163 -8.31 -23.57 -11.00
N SER A 164 -7.98 -22.32 -11.31
CA SER A 164 -8.86 -21.20 -11.04
C SER A 164 -9.92 -21.17 -12.13
N TYR A 165 -11.20 -21.25 -11.75
CA TYR A 165 -12.29 -21.08 -12.70
C TYR A 165 -12.58 -19.59 -12.82
N LEU A 166 -12.49 -19.05 -14.04
CA LEU A 166 -12.79 -17.64 -14.34
C LEU A 166 -14.25 -17.24 -14.03
N ASN A 167 -15.11 -18.20 -13.68
CA ASN A 167 -16.49 -17.98 -13.26
C ASN A 167 -16.70 -18.54 -11.86
N ASP A 168 -16.88 -17.67 -10.86
CA ASP A 168 -17.14 -18.04 -9.46
C ASP A 168 -18.40 -18.92 -9.29
N ARG A 169 -19.36 -18.83 -10.21
CA ARG A 169 -20.57 -19.67 -10.21
C ARG A 169 -20.29 -21.16 -10.29
N PHE A 170 -19.16 -21.58 -10.87
CA PHE A 170 -18.79 -23.01 -10.93
C PHE A 170 -18.09 -23.52 -9.67
N GLN A 171 -17.55 -22.64 -8.83
CA GLN A 171 -16.87 -23.06 -7.61
C GLN A 171 -17.86 -23.60 -6.57
N ALA A 172 -19.05 -22.98 -6.45
CA ALA A 172 -20.08 -23.42 -5.51
C ALA A 172 -20.70 -24.80 -5.87
N GLN A 173 -20.72 -25.17 -7.16
CA GLN A 173 -21.31 -26.45 -7.59
C GLN A 173 -20.38 -27.65 -7.41
N ALA A 174 -19.06 -27.44 -7.35
CA ALA A 174 -18.10 -28.54 -7.21
C ALA A 174 -18.06 -29.15 -5.79
N TYR A 175 -18.57 -28.43 -4.77
CA TYR A 175 -18.65 -28.91 -3.39
C TYR A 175 -19.98 -29.62 -3.05
N LEU A 176 -20.90 -29.73 -4.02
CA LEU A 176 -22.22 -30.35 -3.85
C LEU A 176 -22.38 -31.67 -4.63
N LYS A 177 -21.28 -32.34 -4.96
CA LYS A 177 -21.28 -33.69 -5.54
C LYS A 177 -20.51 -34.68 -4.68
#